data_AF-A0A9D7G7Y3-F1
#
_entry.id   AF-A0A9D7G7Y3-F1
#
_cell.length_a   1.000
_cell.length_b   1.000
_cell.length_c   1.000
_cell.angle_alpha   90.00
_cell.angle_beta   90.00
_cell.angle_gamma   90.00
#
_symmetry.space_group_name_H-M   'P 1'
#
loop_
_entity.id
_entity.type
_entity.pdbx_description
1 polymer ?
#
loop_
_entity_poly.entity_id
_entity_poly.type
_entity_poly.pdbx_seq_one_letter_code
_entity_poly.pdbx_strand_id
1 'polypeptide(L)'
;MRIYRFRVLIDHPSEAFRDIEIGSEQTFKELHTAIKDAFGFIGQEMACFYVSDGEWGKGPEIPLADLGFAEEGEVPALMEQVQISDHIRSTDQRFVYAYDFLHMWMFMVELIHAGDPEPGITYPRVVLSMHEAPDEHSKEDDLSAGILEEDPYAMGEEEHQYEEGEDDDLFGDDPDEGEGHDEFSQGGGEDDTFR
;
A
#
# COMPACT_ATOMS: atom_id res chain seq x y z
N MET A 1 -21.79 -23.61 8.39
CA MET A 1 -20.86 -22.59 8.91
C MET A 1 -19.96 -23.10 10.02
N ARG A 2 -18.65 -23.13 9.76
CA ARG A 2 -17.58 -23.33 10.75
C ARG A 2 -16.99 -21.95 11.10
N ILE A 3 -16.43 -21.78 12.29
CA ILE A 3 -15.72 -20.56 12.69
C ILE A 3 -14.23 -20.82 12.64
N TYR A 4 -13.50 -19.90 12.01
CA TYR A 4 -12.05 -19.89 11.97
C TYR A 4 -11.54 -18.76 12.86
N ARG A 5 -10.55 -19.06 13.69
CA ARG A 5 -9.83 -18.08 14.49
C ARG A 5 -8.45 -17.88 13.88
N PHE A 6 -8.19 -16.68 13.39
CA PHE A 6 -6.89 -16.26 12.91
C PHE A 6 -6.17 -15.44 13.97
N ARG A 7 -4.89 -15.72 14.17
CA ARG A 7 -3.98 -14.77 14.79
C ARG A 7 -3.43 -13.88 13.70
N VAL A 8 -3.60 -12.58 13.87
CA VAL A 8 -3.13 -11.52 12.97
C VAL A 8 -2.04 -10.75 13.70
N LEU A 9 -0.80 -10.92 13.29
CA LEU A 9 0.37 -10.23 13.82
C LEU A 9 0.82 -9.16 12.83
N ILE A 10 1.06 -7.94 13.29
CA ILE A 10 1.64 -6.90 12.44
C ILE A 10 3.17 -7.03 12.40
N ASP A 11 3.76 -6.88 11.22
CA ASP A 11 5.21 -6.80 11.04
C ASP A 11 5.69 -5.39 11.41
N HIS A 12 5.82 -5.17 12.72
CA HIS A 12 6.23 -3.90 13.32
C HIS A 12 6.85 -4.15 14.70
N PRO A 13 7.80 -3.32 15.18
CA PRO A 13 8.43 -3.47 16.50
C PRO A 13 7.49 -3.49 17.70
N SER A 14 6.23 -3.08 17.54
CA SER A 14 5.22 -3.18 18.61
C SER A 14 4.75 -4.62 18.87
N GLU A 15 5.00 -5.54 17.93
CA GLU A 15 4.60 -6.95 17.99
C GLU A 15 3.10 -7.14 18.30
N ALA A 16 2.28 -6.16 17.90
CA ALA A 16 0.86 -6.17 18.19
C ALA A 16 0.16 -7.27 17.42
N PHE A 17 -0.72 -8.00 18.12
CA PHE A 17 -1.52 -9.03 17.48
C PHE A 17 -2.96 -9.05 17.96
N ARG A 18 -3.82 -9.58 17.10
CA ARG A 18 -5.26 -9.74 17.33
C ARG A 18 -5.64 -11.18 16.99
N ASP A 19 -6.41 -11.83 17.84
CA ASP A 19 -7.08 -13.06 17.45
C ASP A 19 -8.49 -12.70 16.99
N ILE A 20 -8.79 -12.98 15.72
CA ILE A 20 -10.05 -12.63 15.05
C ILE A 20 -10.78 -13.92 14.68
N GLU A 21 -12.04 -14.01 15.07
CA GLU A 21 -12.93 -15.09 14.65
C GLU A 21 -13.81 -14.64 13.50
N ILE A 22 -13.91 -15.47 12.48
CA ILE A 22 -14.69 -15.22 11.27
C ILE A 22 -15.35 -16.52 10.79
N GLY A 23 -16.56 -16.40 10.22
CA GLY A 23 -17.29 -17.52 9.65
C GLY A 23 -16.66 -18.03 8.35
N SER A 24 -16.78 -19.33 8.12
CA SER A 24 -16.24 -20.00 6.93
C SER A 24 -16.81 -19.46 5.61
N GLU A 25 -18.06 -19.02 5.64
CA GLU A 25 -18.83 -18.51 4.48
C GLU A 25 -18.67 -16.99 4.28
N GLN A 26 -18.00 -16.30 5.22
CA GLN A 26 -17.67 -14.88 5.10
C GLN A 26 -16.50 -14.70 4.13
N THR A 27 -16.36 -13.48 3.63
CA THR A 27 -15.43 -13.12 2.57
C THR A 27 -14.10 -12.60 3.11
N PHE A 28 -13.07 -12.60 2.27
CA PHE A 28 -11.80 -11.92 2.59
C PHE A 28 -11.98 -10.41 2.77
N LYS A 29 -13.01 -9.80 2.15
CA LYS A 29 -13.38 -8.39 2.37
C LYS A 29 -13.86 -8.14 3.79
N GLU A 30 -14.61 -9.06 4.38
CA GLU A 30 -15.01 -8.99 5.79
C GLU A 30 -13.82 -9.17 6.73
N LEU A 31 -12.87 -10.05 6.37
CA LEU A 31 -11.62 -10.20 7.12
C LEU A 31 -10.75 -8.94 7.04
N HIS A 32 -10.62 -8.34 5.87
CA HIS A 32 -9.93 -7.06 5.65
C HIS A 32 -10.46 -5.98 6.58
N THR A 33 -11.78 -5.76 6.58
CA THR A 33 -12.43 -4.79 7.46
C THR A 33 -12.19 -5.12 8.93
N ALA A 34 -12.33 -6.39 9.32
CA ALA A 34 -12.13 -6.82 10.70
C ALA A 34 -10.68 -6.59 11.19
N ILE A 35 -9.67 -6.81 10.34
CA ILE A 35 -8.28 -6.53 10.66
C ILE A 35 -8.10 -5.03 10.86
N LYS A 36 -8.54 -4.20 9.91
CA LYS A 36 -8.41 -2.75 10.02
C LYS A 36 -9.07 -2.20 11.28
N ASP A 37 -10.30 -2.60 11.55
CA ASP A 37 -11.02 -2.20 12.76
C ASP A 37 -10.29 -2.65 14.04
N ALA A 38 -9.69 -3.85 14.04
CA ALA A 38 -8.96 -4.39 15.18
C ALA A 38 -7.63 -3.68 15.47
N PHE A 39 -7.00 -3.11 14.44
CA PHE A 39 -5.77 -2.33 14.55
C PHE A 39 -6.01 -0.81 14.58
N GLY A 40 -7.25 -0.35 14.39
CA GLY A 40 -7.61 1.07 14.41
C GLY A 40 -7.24 1.83 13.13
N PHE A 41 -7.04 1.11 12.02
CA PHE A 41 -6.70 1.71 10.73
C PHE A 41 -7.99 2.17 10.04
N ILE A 42 -8.07 3.47 9.74
CA ILE A 42 -9.27 4.14 9.21
C ILE A 42 -9.18 4.45 7.72
N GLY A 43 -8.00 4.34 7.10
CA GLY A 43 -7.78 4.62 5.69
C GLY A 43 -8.62 3.73 4.77
N GLN A 44 -8.67 4.05 3.48
CA GLN A 44 -9.37 3.24 2.46
C GLN A 44 -8.38 2.74 1.41
N GLU A 45 -7.15 2.50 1.85
CA GLU A 45 -6.06 2.16 0.96
C GLU A 45 -6.19 0.76 0.37
N MET A 46 -5.50 0.56 -0.75
CA MET A 46 -5.46 -0.72 -1.45
C MET A 46 -4.85 -1.81 -0.57
N ALA A 47 -5.32 -3.04 -0.77
CA ALA A 47 -4.89 -4.17 0.02
C ALA A 47 -4.91 -5.47 -0.78
N CYS A 48 -4.14 -6.45 -0.33
CA CYS A 48 -4.08 -7.78 -0.93
C CYS A 48 -3.78 -8.85 0.12
N PHE A 49 -4.47 -10.00 0.04
CA PHE A 49 -4.05 -11.21 0.75
C PHE A 49 -3.27 -12.12 -0.20
N TYR A 50 -2.19 -12.70 0.28
CA TYR A 50 -1.47 -13.79 -0.37
C TYR A 50 -1.72 -15.07 0.40
N VAL A 51 -2.18 -16.11 -0.30
CA VAL A 51 -2.29 -17.46 0.27
C VAL A 51 -0.88 -17.98 0.51
N SER A 52 -0.56 -18.32 1.76
CA SER A 52 0.81 -18.58 2.18
C SER A 52 0.98 -19.98 2.76
N ASP A 53 2.23 -20.43 2.84
CA ASP A 53 2.63 -21.74 3.31
C ASP A 53 3.42 -21.68 4.64
N GLY A 54 4.00 -22.81 5.04
CA GLY A 54 4.78 -22.94 6.26
C GLY A 54 6.04 -22.05 6.33
N GLU A 55 6.50 -21.51 5.21
CA GLU A 55 7.67 -20.64 5.11
C GLU A 55 7.29 -19.16 4.86
N TRP A 56 6.00 -18.82 4.95
CA TRP A 56 5.46 -17.50 4.64
C TRP A 56 5.68 -17.06 3.18
N GLY A 57 5.80 -18.03 2.25
CA GLY A 57 5.88 -17.76 0.82
C GLY A 57 4.62 -17.07 0.29
N LYS A 58 4.78 -16.13 -0.65
CA LYS A 58 3.64 -15.48 -1.33
C LYS A 58 3.14 -16.39 -2.45
N GLY A 59 2.00 -17.03 -2.24
CA GLY A 59 1.29 -17.79 -3.26
C GLY A 59 0.25 -16.95 -4.01
N PRO A 60 -0.88 -17.55 -4.43
CA PRO A 60 -1.96 -16.85 -5.10
C PRO A 60 -2.44 -15.61 -4.35
N GLU A 61 -2.72 -14.55 -5.09
CA GLU A 61 -3.19 -13.29 -4.55
C GLU A 61 -4.71 -13.14 -4.59
N ILE A 62 -5.24 -12.40 -3.62
CA ILE A 62 -6.66 -12.08 -3.45
C ILE A 62 -6.73 -10.56 -3.22
N PRO A 63 -6.76 -9.75 -4.29
CA PRO A 63 -6.70 -8.30 -4.16
C PRO A 63 -8.06 -7.69 -3.79
N LEU A 64 -8.03 -6.51 -3.17
CA LEU A 64 -9.25 -5.79 -2.76
C LEU A 64 -10.05 -5.29 -3.97
N ALA A 65 -9.36 -4.80 -5.00
CA ALA A 65 -9.92 -4.43 -6.29
C ALA A 65 -8.97 -4.88 -7.40
N ASP A 66 -9.45 -4.86 -8.64
CA ASP A 66 -8.62 -5.17 -9.79
C ASP A 66 -7.48 -4.15 -9.92
N LEU A 67 -6.25 -4.63 -9.77
CA LEU A 67 -5.04 -3.81 -9.86
C LEU A 67 -4.52 -3.69 -11.30
N GLY A 68 -5.15 -4.36 -12.27
CA GLY A 68 -4.74 -4.33 -13.68
C GLY A 68 -3.44 -5.11 -13.98
N PHE A 69 -2.91 -5.85 -13.01
CA PHE A 69 -1.70 -6.67 -13.17
C PHE A 69 -1.98 -8.15 -13.47
N ALA A 70 -3.26 -8.55 -13.54
CA ALA A 70 -3.62 -9.92 -13.90
C ALA A 70 -3.17 -10.23 -15.33
N GLU A 71 -2.73 -11.47 -15.57
CA GLU A 71 -2.34 -11.92 -16.91
C GLU A 71 -3.53 -11.77 -17.89
N GLU A 72 -3.23 -11.48 -19.17
CA GLU A 72 -4.25 -11.31 -20.21
C GLU A 72 -5.21 -12.52 -20.26
N GLY A 73 -6.45 -12.30 -19.81
CA GLY A 73 -7.53 -13.29 -19.83
C GLY A 73 -7.87 -13.90 -18.48
N GLU A 74 -7.11 -13.63 -17.42
CA GLU A 74 -7.46 -14.02 -16.05
C GLU A 74 -8.11 -12.84 -15.30
N VAL A 75 -9.29 -13.08 -14.74
CA VAL A 75 -9.95 -12.12 -13.85
C VAL A 75 -9.50 -12.46 -12.42
N PRO A 76 -8.85 -11.53 -11.69
CA PRO A 76 -8.38 -11.81 -10.35
C PRO A 76 -9.57 -12.08 -9.42
N ALA A 77 -9.43 -13.08 -8.54
CA ALA A 77 -10.45 -13.41 -7.56
C ALA A 77 -10.44 -12.35 -6.45
N LEU A 78 -11.40 -11.44 -6.50
CA LEU A 78 -11.45 -10.29 -5.59
C LEU A 78 -11.87 -10.70 -4.17
N MET A 79 -11.39 -9.97 -3.16
CA MET A 79 -11.73 -10.21 -1.75
C MET A 79 -13.25 -10.27 -1.47
N GLU A 80 -14.06 -9.56 -2.25
CA GLU A 80 -15.54 -9.56 -2.13
C GLU A 80 -16.20 -10.85 -2.60
N GLN A 81 -15.52 -11.62 -3.45
CA GLN A 81 -16.05 -12.81 -4.10
C GLN A 81 -15.51 -14.10 -3.48
N VAL A 82 -14.36 -14.02 -2.81
CA VAL A 82 -13.66 -15.17 -2.24
C VAL A 82 -14.06 -15.38 -0.79
N GLN A 83 -14.56 -16.57 -0.47
CA GLN A 83 -14.89 -16.96 0.89
C GLN A 83 -13.65 -17.46 1.63
N ILE A 84 -13.63 -17.32 2.96
CA ILE A 84 -12.53 -17.83 3.79
C ILE A 84 -12.32 -19.32 3.55
N SER A 85 -13.39 -20.12 3.50
CA SER A 85 -13.29 -21.58 3.29
C SER A 85 -12.60 -22.00 2.00
N ASP A 86 -12.60 -21.16 0.97
CA ASP A 86 -12.06 -21.50 -0.35
C ASP A 86 -10.54 -21.74 -0.29
N HIS A 87 -9.87 -21.10 0.67
CA HIS A 87 -8.42 -21.14 0.85
C HIS A 87 -7.96 -21.77 2.16
N ILE A 88 -8.84 -22.44 2.93
CA ILE A 88 -8.41 -23.26 4.08
C ILE A 88 -8.08 -24.68 3.62
N ARG A 89 -6.80 -25.02 3.55
CA ARG A 89 -6.34 -26.37 3.16
C ARG A 89 -5.89 -27.23 4.34
N SER A 90 -5.47 -26.61 5.43
CA SER A 90 -4.96 -27.28 6.62
C SER A 90 -5.34 -26.52 7.90
N THR A 91 -5.07 -27.12 9.05
CA THR A 91 -5.33 -26.50 10.37
C THR A 91 -4.34 -25.41 10.74
N ASP A 92 -3.26 -25.27 9.99
CA ASP A 92 -2.17 -24.30 10.12
C ASP A 92 -2.07 -23.39 8.88
N GLN A 93 -3.19 -23.21 8.16
CA GLN A 93 -3.24 -22.35 6.98
C GLN A 93 -2.77 -20.93 7.31
N ARG A 94 -1.95 -20.35 6.43
CA ARG A 94 -1.40 -19.00 6.58
C ARG A 94 -1.76 -18.10 5.42
N PHE A 95 -1.76 -16.80 5.70
CA PHE A 95 -1.88 -15.73 4.71
C PHE A 95 -0.95 -14.59 5.07
N VAL A 96 -0.45 -13.92 4.04
CA VAL A 96 0.22 -12.62 4.18
C VAL A 96 -0.78 -11.55 3.78
N TYR A 97 -1.08 -10.61 4.66
CA TYR A 97 -1.97 -9.50 4.36
C TYR A 97 -1.16 -8.22 4.20
N ALA A 98 -1.16 -7.66 2.99
CA ALA A 98 -0.55 -6.39 2.66
C ALA A 98 -1.63 -5.32 2.60
N TYR A 99 -1.44 -4.22 3.33
CA TYR A 99 -2.32 -3.07 3.35
C TYR A 99 -1.50 -1.82 3.06
N ASP A 100 -2.08 -0.91 2.28
CA ASP A 100 -1.46 0.34 1.87
C ASP A 100 -0.14 0.10 1.12
N PHE A 101 -0.18 0.13 -0.22
CA PHE A 101 1.01 -0.13 -1.03
C PHE A 101 2.04 0.99 -1.01
N LEU A 102 1.74 2.15 -0.41
CA LEU A 102 2.72 3.21 -0.19
C LEU A 102 3.54 2.90 1.07
N HIS A 103 2.87 2.68 2.20
CA HIS A 103 3.53 2.42 3.48
C HIS A 103 3.86 0.94 3.73
N MET A 104 3.37 0.04 2.87
CA MET A 104 3.62 -1.41 2.88
C MET A 104 3.38 -2.04 4.27
N TRP A 105 2.21 -1.84 4.86
CA TRP A 105 1.84 -2.52 6.10
C TRP A 105 1.64 -4.02 5.84
N MET A 106 2.44 -4.84 6.53
CA MET A 106 2.43 -6.29 6.37
C MET A 106 1.91 -6.94 7.65
N PHE A 107 1.02 -7.91 7.49
CA PHE A 107 0.46 -8.69 8.57
C PHE A 107 0.58 -10.18 8.27
N MET A 108 0.95 -10.93 9.31
CA MET A 108 1.04 -12.38 9.32
C MET A 108 -0.25 -12.94 9.90
N VAL A 109 -1.00 -13.67 9.08
CA VAL A 109 -2.32 -14.21 9.42
C VAL A 109 -2.22 -15.74 9.48
N GLU A 110 -2.32 -16.32 10.68
CA GLU A 110 -2.23 -17.77 10.88
C GLU A 110 -3.53 -18.33 11.47
N LEU A 111 -4.03 -19.42 10.89
CA LEU A 111 -5.16 -20.16 11.44
C LEU A 111 -4.71 -20.90 12.71
N ILE A 112 -5.28 -20.55 13.85
CA ILE A 112 -4.93 -21.16 15.15
C ILE A 112 -6.03 -22.06 15.72
N HIS A 113 -7.26 -21.90 15.25
CA HIS A 113 -8.38 -22.72 15.70
C HIS A 113 -9.51 -22.77 14.66
N ALA A 114 -10.22 -23.91 14.63
CA ALA A 114 -11.43 -24.09 13.84
C ALA A 114 -12.49 -24.81 14.69
N GLY A 115 -13.70 -24.25 14.76
CA GLY A 115 -14.74 -24.72 15.68
C GLY A 115 -16.16 -24.46 15.18
N ASP A 116 -17.14 -24.74 16.04
CA ASP A 116 -18.55 -24.47 15.76
C ASP A 116 -18.94 -23.06 16.23
N PRO A 117 -19.94 -22.41 15.60
CA PRO A 117 -20.41 -21.09 16.03
C PRO A 117 -21.02 -21.13 17.42
N GLU A 118 -20.78 -20.07 18.19
CA GLU A 118 -21.36 -19.90 19.52
C GLU A 118 -22.78 -19.28 19.43
N PRO A 119 -23.77 -19.81 20.16
CA PRO A 119 -25.12 -19.25 20.14
C PRO A 119 -25.16 -17.79 20.60
N GLY A 120 -25.77 -16.91 19.79
CA GLY A 120 -25.95 -15.49 20.11
C GLY A 120 -24.74 -14.60 19.81
N ILE A 121 -23.71 -15.13 19.16
CA ILE A 121 -22.52 -14.38 18.74
C ILE A 121 -22.61 -14.03 17.25
N THR A 122 -22.21 -12.81 16.92
CA THR A 122 -22.04 -12.34 15.54
C THR A 122 -20.55 -12.32 15.18
N TYR A 123 -20.24 -12.65 13.92
CA TYR A 123 -18.89 -12.68 13.36
C TYR A 123 -18.78 -11.69 12.18
N PRO A 124 -17.60 -11.11 11.90
CA PRO A 124 -16.34 -11.35 12.58
C PRO A 124 -16.27 -10.65 13.95
N ARG A 125 -15.43 -11.15 14.85
CA ARG A 125 -15.17 -10.54 16.17
C ARG A 125 -13.71 -10.67 16.58
N VAL A 126 -13.21 -9.70 17.33
CA VAL A 126 -11.90 -9.78 17.99
C VAL A 126 -12.08 -10.45 19.35
N VAL A 127 -11.37 -11.55 19.59
CA VAL A 127 -11.44 -12.31 20.86
C VAL A 127 -10.22 -12.10 21.75
N LEU A 128 -9.09 -11.66 21.19
CA LEU A 128 -7.89 -11.30 21.92
C LEU A 128 -7.21 -10.10 21.26
N SER A 129 -6.68 -9.21 22.08
CA SER A 129 -5.88 -8.07 21.65
C SER A 129 -4.67 -7.94 22.56
N MET A 130 -3.48 -7.90 21.97
CA MET A 130 -2.20 -7.82 22.67
C MET A 130 -1.34 -6.72 22.05
N HIS A 131 -0.71 -5.93 22.91
CA HIS A 131 0.05 -4.73 22.59
C HIS A 131 -0.75 -3.64 21.83
N GLU A 132 -0.20 -2.43 21.86
CA GLU A 132 -0.77 -1.27 21.18
C GLU A 132 -0.42 -1.34 19.68
N ALA A 133 -1.43 -1.16 18.83
CA ALA A 133 -1.20 -1.08 17.39
C ALA A 133 -0.42 0.21 17.08
N PRO A 134 0.48 0.21 16.09
CA PRO A 134 1.08 1.45 15.63
C PRO A 134 0.03 2.37 15.02
N ASP A 135 0.35 3.65 14.92
CA ASP A 135 -0.47 4.60 14.16
C ASP A 135 -0.36 4.28 12.66
N GLU A 136 -1.47 4.31 11.93
CA GLU A 136 -1.53 3.97 10.50
C GLU A 136 -0.56 4.82 9.65
N HIS A 137 -0.26 6.05 10.09
CA HIS A 137 0.62 7.00 9.41
C HIS A 137 2.01 7.09 10.04
N SER A 138 2.38 6.20 10.98
CA SER A 138 3.69 6.27 11.64
C SER A 138 4.85 5.72 10.81
N LYS A 139 4.56 5.00 9.72
CA LYS A 139 5.62 4.59 8.79
C LYS A 139 6.00 5.79 7.94
N GLU A 140 7.22 6.28 8.13
CA GLU A 140 7.79 7.22 7.17
C GLU A 140 7.94 6.51 5.82
N ASP A 141 7.66 7.25 4.74
CA ASP A 141 7.86 6.79 3.37
C ASP A 141 9.31 6.34 3.20
N ASP A 142 9.57 5.03 3.24
CA ASP A 142 10.88 4.46 2.91
C ASP A 142 11.08 4.45 1.38
N LEU A 143 10.82 5.60 0.76
CA LEU A 143 11.16 5.89 -0.63
C LEU A 143 12.69 5.99 -0.81
N SER A 144 13.44 5.98 0.29
CA SER A 144 14.90 6.08 0.30
C SER A 144 15.61 4.74 0.07
N ALA A 145 15.03 3.62 0.52
CA ALA A 145 15.69 2.31 0.46
C ALA A 145 15.86 1.72 -0.95
N GLY A 146 15.32 2.35 -2.00
CA GLY A 146 15.43 1.88 -3.38
C GLY A 146 15.98 2.87 -4.40
N ILE A 147 16.24 4.14 -4.03
CA ILE A 147 16.53 5.21 -5.01
C ILE A 147 17.88 5.92 -4.78
N LEU A 148 18.54 5.78 -3.63
CA LEU A 148 19.72 6.61 -3.30
C LEU A 148 21.00 5.84 -2.94
N GLU A 149 21.41 4.84 -3.72
CA GLU A 149 22.80 4.34 -3.58
C GLU A 149 23.78 4.78 -4.66
N GLU A 150 23.35 5.24 -5.85
CA GLU A 150 24.30 5.79 -6.82
C GLU A 150 23.67 6.91 -7.67
N ASP A 151 23.66 8.15 -7.17
CA ASP A 151 23.63 9.33 -8.04
C ASP A 151 25.09 9.79 -8.26
N PRO A 152 25.68 9.55 -9.45
CA PRO A 152 27.04 10.02 -9.78
C PRO A 152 27.16 11.55 -9.86
N TYR A 153 26.05 12.28 -9.74
CA TYR A 153 25.96 13.74 -9.87
C TYR A 153 25.65 14.45 -8.54
N ALA A 154 25.73 13.76 -7.40
CA ALA A 154 25.72 14.42 -6.10
C ALA A 154 26.94 15.36 -5.99
N MET A 155 26.74 16.63 -6.36
CA MET A 155 27.71 17.70 -6.24
C MET A 155 28.05 17.88 -4.76
N GLY A 156 29.23 17.43 -4.36
CA GLY A 156 29.74 17.63 -3.00
C GLY A 156 29.79 19.11 -2.67
N GLU A 157 29.25 19.48 -1.51
CA GLU A 157 29.43 20.81 -0.94
C GLU A 157 30.91 20.98 -0.55
N GLU A 158 31.73 21.44 -1.49
CA GLU A 158 33.08 21.92 -1.19
C GLU A 158 32.99 23.40 -0.80
N GLU A 159 33.14 23.67 0.50
CA GLU A 159 33.31 25.01 1.07
C GLU A 159 34.54 25.70 0.47
N HIS A 160 34.35 26.47 -0.60
CA HIS A 160 35.40 27.35 -1.11
C HIS A 160 35.43 28.67 -0.33
N GLN A 161 36.35 28.72 0.64
CA GLN A 161 36.81 29.93 1.31
C GLN A 161 37.33 30.94 0.28
N TYR A 162 36.64 32.07 0.13
CA TYR A 162 37.10 33.19 -0.70
C TYR A 162 38.28 33.89 -0.01
N GLU A 163 39.50 33.74 -0.53
CA GLU A 163 40.60 34.67 -0.25
C GLU A 163 40.52 35.84 -1.24
N GLU A 164 40.43 37.06 -0.71
CA GLU A 164 40.56 38.32 -1.45
C GLU A 164 41.97 38.44 -2.07
N GLY A 165 42.02 38.71 -3.37
CA GLY A 165 43.24 39.03 -4.11
C GLY A 165 42.90 39.91 -5.30
N GLU A 166 43.38 41.14 -5.24
CA GLU A 166 43.09 42.27 -6.11
C GLU A 166 43.66 42.14 -7.56
N ASP A 167 43.12 43.01 -8.42
CA ASP A 167 43.72 43.66 -9.59
C ASP A 167 43.33 43.21 -11.02
N ASP A 168 42.64 44.18 -11.64
CA ASP A 168 42.85 44.79 -12.97
C ASP A 168 42.31 44.12 -14.25
N ASP A 169 41.17 44.69 -14.65
CA ASP A 169 40.97 45.38 -15.93
C ASP A 169 41.19 44.63 -17.24
N LEU A 170 40.09 44.30 -17.92
CA LEU A 170 40.00 44.65 -19.35
C LEU A 170 38.55 44.88 -19.82
N PHE A 171 38.20 46.17 -19.97
CA PHE A 171 37.38 46.80 -21.04
C PHE A 171 36.32 45.91 -21.72
N GLY A 172 35.00 46.16 -21.65
CA GLY A 172 34.31 47.43 -21.87
C GLY A 172 33.79 47.49 -23.31
N ASP A 173 32.47 47.33 -23.52
CA ASP A 173 31.60 48.24 -24.29
C ASP A 173 30.14 47.75 -24.26
N ASP A 174 29.23 48.71 -24.26
CA ASP A 174 27.82 48.66 -23.85
C ASP A 174 26.90 48.51 -25.11
N PRO A 175 25.61 48.91 -25.11
CA PRO A 175 24.44 48.07 -25.34
C PRO A 175 23.79 48.25 -26.73
N ASP A 176 22.80 47.43 -27.09
CA ASP A 176 21.72 47.94 -27.96
C ASP A 176 20.39 47.19 -27.80
N GLU A 177 19.34 47.99 -27.81
CA GLU A 177 17.93 47.71 -27.51
C GLU A 177 17.17 47.10 -28.70
N GLY A 178 15.96 46.58 -28.46
CA GLY A 178 15.06 46.22 -29.56
C GLY A 178 13.73 45.62 -29.13
N GLU A 179 12.78 46.49 -28.79
CA GLU A 179 11.37 46.20 -28.46
C GLU A 179 10.57 45.51 -29.59
N GLY A 180 9.45 44.86 -29.21
CA GLY A 180 8.19 45.13 -29.90
C GLY A 180 7.33 43.94 -30.39
N HIS A 181 6.10 43.91 -29.82
CA HIS A 181 4.81 43.56 -30.44
C HIS A 181 4.33 42.10 -30.58
N ASP A 182 3.44 41.73 -29.64
CA ASP A 182 1.97 41.64 -29.77
C ASP A 182 1.25 40.91 -30.94
N GLU A 183 0.25 40.14 -30.49
CA GLU A 183 -1.04 39.74 -31.08
C GLU A 183 -1.09 38.86 -32.37
N PHE A 184 -1.77 37.72 -32.29
CA PHE A 184 -3.15 37.62 -32.79
C PHE A 184 -3.85 36.31 -32.37
N SER A 185 -5.08 36.50 -31.89
CA SER A 185 -6.14 35.52 -31.65
C SER A 185 -6.88 35.17 -32.96
N GLN A 186 -7.26 33.90 -33.13
CA GLN A 186 -8.43 33.41 -33.88
C GLN A 186 -8.48 31.87 -33.67
N GLY A 187 -9.54 31.21 -33.23
CA GLY A 187 -10.95 31.54 -33.25
C GLY A 187 -11.69 30.60 -34.22
N GLY A 188 -12.40 29.60 -33.66
CA GLY A 188 -13.61 28.99 -34.26
C GLY A 188 -13.43 27.94 -35.35
N GLY A 189 -13.58 26.66 -34.98
CA GLY A 189 -13.91 25.56 -35.90
C GLY A 189 -15.31 25.03 -35.59
N GLU A 190 -16.28 25.43 -36.41
CA GLU A 190 -17.62 24.83 -36.48
C GLU A 190 -17.50 23.47 -37.20
N ASP A 191 -18.12 22.42 -36.66
CA ASP A 191 -18.44 21.23 -37.45
C ASP A 191 -19.91 20.88 -37.24
N ASP A 192 -20.64 21.02 -38.34
CA ASP A 192 -22.05 20.80 -38.53
C ASP A 192 -22.12 19.82 -39.70
N THR A 193 -22.41 18.54 -39.46
CA THR A 193 -23.16 17.75 -40.46
C THR A 193 -23.79 16.49 -39.88
N PHE A 194 -25.10 16.54 -39.90
CA PHE A 194 -26.06 15.45 -39.76
C PHE A 194 -26.06 14.59 -41.04
N ARG A 195 -25.87 13.27 -40.93
CA ARG A 195 -26.69 12.20 -41.54
C ARG A 195 -26.06 10.82 -41.43
#